data_AF-A0AAW2T2Q6-F1
#
_entry.id   AF-A0AAW2T2Q6-F1
#
_cell.length_a   1.000
_cell.length_b   1.000
_cell.length_c   1.000
_cell.angle_alpha   90.00
_cell.angle_beta   90.00
_cell.angle_gamma   90.00
#
_symmetry.space_group_name_H-M   'P 1'
#
loop_
_entity.id
_entity.type
_entity.pdbx_description
1 polymer ?
#
loop_
_entity_poly.entity_id
_entity_poly.type
_entity_poly.pdbx_seq_one_letter_code
_entity_poly.pdbx_strand_id
1 'polypeptide(L)'
;MAAGLPLLPPYKNLDAADFEHGVNFAVAGSTALPSKVLAAQHIYSPVTTSSLNVQLDWMFNYFTSICRNSRDCVEKLQNALFMVGEIGGNDYNYAIFQGKTMEELRSMVPDVVATIVDAARKVIEVGGKRVVIPGNFPIGCLPIYKTAFQTNNSAAYDNNQCLKHLNDFAKYHNEELKEAIHTLKQEKPNAVIVYGDYYNAYQFLLRVATSHRFEREKACCGTGGKYNFNMTRMCGGAGVEVCSDPERYMSWDGVHLTQQGYKIMAAWLLKNILPTSSAMSEVDRIIQVDRFNMLKGLRPVLGLQKAERE
;
A
#
# COMPACT_ATOMS: atom_id res chain seq x y z
N MET A 1 -4.16 -2.12 -15.38
CA MET A 1 -3.31 -1.85 -14.20
C MET A 1 -2.09 -1.05 -14.63
N ALA A 2 -1.44 -0.32 -13.72
CA ALA A 2 -0.34 0.59 -14.07
C ALA A 2 0.89 -0.08 -14.72
N ALA A 3 1.12 -1.37 -14.46
CA ALA A 3 2.22 -2.14 -15.03
C ALA A 3 1.82 -3.04 -16.22
N GLY A 4 0.57 -2.97 -16.70
CA GLY A 4 0.09 -3.84 -17.78
C GLY A 4 -0.04 -5.34 -17.45
N LEU A 5 0.32 -5.77 -16.23
CA LEU A 5 0.25 -7.16 -15.76
C LEU A 5 -1.17 -7.56 -15.33
N PRO A 6 -1.55 -8.86 -15.39
CA PRO A 6 -2.83 -9.36 -14.88
C PRO A 6 -2.91 -9.30 -13.36
N LEU A 7 -4.13 -9.37 -12.82
CA LEU A 7 -4.35 -9.44 -11.37
C LEU A 7 -3.87 -10.80 -10.87
N LEU A 8 -3.11 -10.79 -9.79
CA LEU A 8 -2.61 -12.02 -9.19
C LEU A 8 -3.74 -12.70 -8.40
N PRO A 9 -4.10 -13.95 -8.70
CA PRO A 9 -5.09 -14.68 -7.91
C PRO A 9 -4.55 -14.89 -6.47
N PRO A 10 -5.41 -14.83 -5.44
CA PRO A 10 -4.99 -15.10 -4.08
C PRO A 10 -4.70 -16.59 -3.91
N TYR A 11 -3.63 -16.93 -3.19
CA TYR A 11 -3.16 -18.31 -2.98
C TYR A 11 -4.25 -19.23 -2.39
N LYS A 12 -5.15 -18.68 -1.57
CA LYS A 12 -6.24 -19.42 -0.93
C LYS A 12 -7.48 -19.58 -1.82
N ASN A 13 -7.48 -19.08 -3.05
CA ASN A 13 -8.57 -19.33 -3.98
C ASN A 13 -8.47 -20.77 -4.51
N LEU A 14 -9.38 -21.63 -4.05
CA LEU A 14 -9.46 -23.04 -4.48
C LEU A 14 -9.91 -23.19 -5.92
N ASP A 15 -10.54 -22.16 -6.50
CA ASP A 15 -11.03 -22.14 -7.88
C ASP A 15 -9.99 -21.54 -8.86
N ALA A 16 -8.83 -21.08 -8.36
CA ALA A 16 -7.77 -20.57 -9.23
C ALA A 16 -7.14 -21.73 -10.01
N ALA A 17 -7.33 -21.73 -11.33
CA ALA A 17 -6.89 -22.82 -12.20
C ALA A 17 -5.37 -22.83 -12.47
N ASP A 18 -4.70 -21.68 -12.37
CA ASP A 18 -3.26 -21.55 -12.64
C ASP A 18 -2.66 -20.28 -11.98
N PHE A 19 -1.40 -20.38 -11.54
CA PHE A 19 -0.54 -19.32 -11.01
C PHE A 19 0.58 -18.89 -11.99
N GLU A 20 0.43 -19.18 -13.29
CA GLU A 20 1.41 -18.90 -14.36
C GLU A 20 1.94 -17.46 -14.33
N HIS A 21 1.08 -16.48 -14.10
CA HIS A 21 1.45 -15.06 -14.06
C HIS A 21 1.76 -14.54 -12.66
N GLY A 22 1.80 -15.42 -11.66
CA GLY A 22 2.07 -15.10 -10.26
C GLY A 22 0.90 -15.42 -9.34
N VAL A 23 1.13 -15.20 -8.05
CA VAL A 23 0.23 -15.57 -6.96
C VAL A 23 0.33 -14.54 -5.85
N ASN A 24 -0.80 -14.20 -5.23
CA ASN A 24 -0.87 -13.26 -4.13
C ASN A 24 -1.05 -13.98 -2.78
N PHE A 25 -0.08 -13.83 -1.90
CA PHE A 25 -0.12 -14.39 -0.54
C PHE A 25 -0.60 -13.41 0.53
N ALA A 26 -0.84 -12.15 0.16
CA ALA A 26 -1.22 -11.10 1.09
C ALA A 26 -2.59 -11.36 1.71
N VAL A 27 -2.72 -11.04 2.98
CA VAL A 27 -3.98 -11.11 3.74
C VAL A 27 -4.26 -9.75 4.38
N ALA A 28 -5.50 -9.28 4.24
CA ALA A 28 -5.93 -8.02 4.82
C ALA A 28 -5.78 -8.03 6.35
N GLY A 29 -5.27 -6.95 6.92
CA GLY A 29 -5.04 -6.81 8.36
C GLY A 29 -3.85 -7.60 8.91
N SER A 30 -3.07 -8.27 8.07
CA SER A 30 -1.88 -9.01 8.52
C SER A 30 -0.78 -8.12 9.05
N THR A 31 -0.05 -8.67 10.03
CA THR A 31 1.07 -8.05 10.73
C THR A 31 2.38 -8.70 10.30
N ALA A 32 3.49 -7.97 10.43
CA ALA A 32 4.83 -8.55 10.31
C ALA A 32 5.07 -9.53 11.45
N LEU A 33 4.86 -9.09 12.69
CA LEU A 33 5.03 -9.91 13.87
C LEU A 33 3.88 -10.92 14.02
N PRO A 34 4.15 -12.13 14.53
CA PRO A 34 3.09 -13.09 14.85
C PRO A 34 2.09 -12.52 15.86
N SER A 35 0.80 -12.83 15.70
CA SER A 35 -0.24 -12.32 16.62
C SER A 35 -0.01 -12.70 18.09
N LYS A 36 0.68 -13.82 18.35
CA LYS A 36 1.09 -14.21 19.72
C LYS A 36 2.14 -13.28 20.33
N VAL A 37 3.07 -12.78 19.50
CA VAL A 37 4.10 -11.80 19.93
C VAL A 37 3.43 -10.46 20.26
N LEU A 38 2.51 -10.00 19.40
CA LEU A 38 1.74 -8.79 19.66
C LEU A 38 0.85 -8.93 20.91
N ALA A 39 0.21 -10.09 21.11
CA ALA A 39 -0.60 -10.34 22.29
C ALA A 39 0.21 -10.27 23.60
N ALA A 40 1.47 -10.73 23.58
CA ALA A 40 2.39 -10.60 24.72
C ALA A 40 2.76 -9.14 25.04
N GLN A 41 2.65 -8.25 24.05
CA GLN A 41 2.80 -6.80 24.20
C GLN A 41 1.47 -6.08 24.53
N HIS A 42 0.41 -6.85 24.80
CA HIS A 42 -0.96 -6.36 25.01
C HIS A 42 -1.54 -5.64 23.78
N ILE A 43 -1.22 -6.14 22.58
CA ILE A 43 -1.74 -5.64 21.30
C ILE A 43 -2.54 -6.76 20.63
N TYR A 44 -3.84 -6.55 20.48
CA TYR A 44 -4.73 -7.50 19.81
C TYR A 44 -4.86 -7.20 18.30
N SER A 45 -4.76 -8.23 17.45
CA SER A 45 -5.00 -8.15 16.00
C SER A 45 -6.36 -8.80 15.68
N PRO A 46 -7.45 -8.02 15.57
CA PRO A 46 -8.80 -8.57 15.44
C PRO A 46 -9.14 -9.12 14.06
N VAL A 47 -8.41 -8.71 13.01
CA VAL A 47 -8.81 -9.01 11.62
C VAL A 47 -8.37 -10.41 11.19
N THR A 48 -7.15 -10.80 11.55
CA THR A 48 -6.56 -12.07 11.13
C THR A 48 -5.40 -12.47 12.04
N THR A 49 -5.13 -13.77 12.08
CA THR A 49 -3.92 -14.36 12.67
C THR A 49 -2.88 -14.77 11.62
N SER A 50 -3.12 -14.46 10.35
CA SER A 50 -2.26 -14.81 9.21
C SER A 50 -1.11 -13.80 9.04
N SER A 51 -0.25 -13.69 10.05
CA SER A 51 0.95 -12.84 10.03
C SER A 51 1.94 -13.23 8.91
N LEU A 52 2.96 -12.40 8.68
CA LEU A 52 3.93 -12.59 7.59
C LEU A 52 4.56 -13.99 7.58
N ASN A 53 4.87 -14.57 8.74
CA ASN A 53 5.39 -15.94 8.80
C ASN A 53 4.42 -16.98 8.25
N VAL A 54 3.10 -16.82 8.49
CA VAL A 54 2.08 -17.74 7.96
C VAL A 54 1.97 -17.60 6.44
N GLN A 55 2.07 -16.37 5.92
CA GLN A 55 2.09 -16.12 4.47
C GLN A 55 3.35 -16.69 3.82
N LEU A 56 4.50 -16.62 4.49
CA LEU A 56 5.74 -17.27 4.05
C LEU A 56 5.63 -18.79 4.06
N ASP A 57 4.99 -19.39 5.07
CA ASP A 57 4.76 -20.84 5.10
C ASP A 57 3.91 -21.27 3.89
N TRP A 58 2.87 -20.51 3.55
CA TRP A 58 2.09 -20.74 2.33
C TRP A 58 2.92 -20.58 1.06
N MET A 59 3.74 -19.54 0.98
CA MET A 59 4.62 -19.29 -0.16
C MET A 59 5.65 -20.41 -0.35
N PHE A 60 6.28 -20.87 0.73
CA PHE A 60 7.26 -21.96 0.64
C PHE A 60 6.62 -23.31 0.38
N ASN A 61 5.42 -23.56 0.90
CA ASN A 61 4.62 -24.74 0.52
C ASN A 61 4.22 -24.71 -0.97
N TYR A 62 3.98 -23.53 -1.53
CA TYR A 62 3.77 -23.39 -2.96
C TYR A 62 5.06 -23.67 -3.74
N PHE A 63 6.22 -23.18 -3.27
CA PHE A 63 7.49 -23.48 -3.93
C PHE A 63 7.83 -24.97 -3.90
N THR A 64 7.55 -25.69 -2.82
CA THR A 64 7.75 -27.15 -2.77
C THR A 64 6.81 -27.91 -3.71
N SER A 65 5.63 -27.38 -4.04
CA SER A 65 4.73 -28.02 -5.00
C SER A 65 5.13 -27.78 -6.46
N ILE A 66 5.75 -26.63 -6.77
CA ILE A 66 6.17 -26.31 -8.14
C ILE A 66 7.63 -26.68 -8.44
N CYS A 67 8.49 -26.80 -7.42
CA CYS A 67 9.91 -27.11 -7.60
C CYS A 67 10.21 -28.59 -7.40
N ARG A 68 10.97 -29.19 -8.32
CA ARG A 68 11.45 -30.58 -8.18
C ARG A 68 12.61 -30.70 -7.20
N ASN A 69 13.47 -29.68 -7.15
CA ASN A 69 14.64 -29.59 -6.29
C ASN A 69 15.13 -28.13 -6.22
N SER A 70 16.19 -27.86 -5.45
CA SER A 70 16.72 -26.52 -5.27
C SER A 70 17.17 -25.84 -6.57
N ARG A 71 17.74 -26.57 -7.54
CA ARG A 71 18.17 -25.99 -8.82
C ARG A 71 16.97 -25.54 -9.64
N ASP A 72 15.96 -26.40 -9.77
CA ASP A 72 14.70 -26.07 -10.46
C ASP A 72 13.99 -24.87 -9.80
N CYS A 73 14.06 -24.76 -8.47
CA CYS A 73 13.54 -23.61 -7.74
C CYS A 73 14.28 -22.31 -8.11
N VAL A 74 15.61 -22.31 -8.12
CA VAL A 74 16.38 -21.13 -8.56
C VAL A 74 16.03 -20.77 -10.00
N GLU A 75 15.95 -21.75 -10.90
CA GLU A 75 15.62 -21.52 -12.31
C GLU A 75 14.25 -20.85 -12.51
N LYS A 76 13.25 -21.26 -11.73
CA LYS A 76 11.89 -20.70 -11.75
C LYS A 76 11.80 -19.33 -11.07
N LEU A 77 12.40 -19.18 -9.90
CA LEU A 77 12.22 -18.00 -9.05
C LEU A 77 13.14 -16.83 -9.41
N GLN A 78 14.26 -17.06 -10.10
CA GLN A 78 15.21 -15.98 -10.43
C GLN A 78 14.64 -14.88 -11.33
N ASN A 79 13.59 -15.18 -12.10
CA ASN A 79 12.93 -14.21 -12.98
C ASN A 79 11.68 -13.58 -12.35
N ALA A 80 11.18 -14.14 -11.25
CA ALA A 80 10.03 -13.62 -10.55
C ALA A 80 10.37 -12.32 -9.80
N LEU A 81 9.36 -11.46 -9.65
CA LEU A 81 9.40 -10.28 -8.79
C LEU A 81 8.69 -10.58 -7.49
N PHE A 82 9.38 -10.40 -6.36
CA PHE A 82 8.81 -10.58 -5.02
C PHE A 82 8.51 -9.23 -4.40
N MET A 83 7.26 -9.03 -4.00
CA MET A 83 6.82 -7.87 -3.22
C MET A 83 6.65 -8.30 -1.77
N VAL A 84 7.44 -7.75 -0.85
CA VAL A 84 7.38 -8.06 0.59
C VAL A 84 6.80 -6.86 1.33
N GLY A 85 5.50 -6.63 1.17
CA GLY A 85 4.76 -5.58 1.88
C GLY A 85 3.71 -4.84 1.03
N GLU A 86 3.08 -3.78 1.54
CA GLU A 86 3.33 -3.09 2.83
C GLU A 86 2.88 -3.96 4.03
N ILE A 87 3.84 -4.58 4.71
CA ILE A 87 3.62 -5.42 5.90
C ILE A 87 4.41 -4.78 7.06
N GLY A 88 3.87 -4.81 8.27
CA GLY A 88 4.41 -4.02 9.40
C GLY A 88 3.55 -2.82 9.77
N GLY A 89 2.85 -2.21 8.80
CA GLY A 89 1.92 -1.10 9.07
C GLY A 89 0.81 -1.46 10.06
N ASN A 90 0.24 -2.67 9.96
CA ASN A 90 -0.82 -3.11 10.86
C ASN A 90 -0.36 -3.36 12.30
N ASP A 91 0.91 -3.75 12.50
CA ASP A 91 1.51 -3.88 13.83
C ASP A 91 1.37 -2.56 14.60
N TYR A 92 1.65 -1.45 13.92
CA TYR A 92 1.51 -0.11 14.47
C TYR A 92 0.06 0.36 14.51
N ASN A 93 -0.74 0.11 13.47
CA ASN A 93 -2.15 0.50 13.43
C ASN A 93 -2.89 -0.07 14.66
N TYR A 94 -2.72 -1.36 14.92
CA TYR A 94 -3.35 -2.00 16.08
C TYR A 94 -2.85 -1.43 17.40
N ALA A 95 -1.55 -1.18 17.54
CA ALA A 95 -0.97 -0.56 18.73
C ALA A 95 -1.56 0.85 18.97
N ILE A 96 -1.60 1.70 17.94
CA ILE A 96 -2.08 3.09 18.02
C ILE A 96 -3.55 3.13 18.45
N PHE A 97 -4.41 2.35 17.80
CA PHE A 97 -5.84 2.35 18.13
C PHE A 97 -6.17 1.66 19.46
N GLN A 98 -5.21 0.95 20.06
CA GLN A 98 -5.31 0.41 21.42
C GLN A 98 -4.62 1.29 22.46
N GLY A 99 -4.22 2.51 22.09
CA GLY A 99 -3.74 3.53 23.03
C GLY A 99 -2.26 3.40 23.40
N LYS A 100 -1.46 2.65 22.64
CA LYS A 100 -0.01 2.59 22.83
C LYS A 100 0.64 3.94 22.57
N THR A 101 1.63 4.27 23.38
CA THR A 101 2.39 5.52 23.28
C THR A 101 3.36 5.49 22.09
N MET A 102 3.78 6.66 21.61
CA MET A 102 4.78 6.75 20.54
C MET A 102 6.15 6.16 20.94
N GLU A 103 6.43 6.05 22.24
CA GLU A 103 7.64 5.38 22.74
C GLU A 103 7.51 3.86 22.60
N GLU A 104 6.39 3.29 23.05
CA GLU A 104 6.07 1.87 22.85
C GLU A 104 6.03 1.50 21.36
N LEU A 105 5.51 2.38 20.50
CA LEU A 105 5.54 2.15 19.06
C LEU A 105 6.97 2.09 18.50
N ARG A 106 7.85 3.00 18.95
CA ARG A 106 9.25 3.03 18.50
C ARG A 106 10.01 1.78 18.95
N SER A 107 9.74 1.27 20.15
CA SER A 107 10.40 0.05 20.63
C SER A 107 10.02 -1.20 19.84
N MET A 108 8.87 -1.20 19.15
CA MET A 108 8.46 -2.28 18.24
C MET A 108 9.18 -2.24 16.87
N VAL A 109 9.73 -1.08 16.46
CA VAL A 109 10.28 -0.90 15.09
C VAL A 109 11.41 -1.87 14.76
N PRO A 110 12.41 -2.11 15.63
CA PRO A 110 13.48 -3.05 15.33
C PRO A 110 12.97 -4.47 15.02
N ASP A 111 12.04 -4.99 15.82
CA ASP A 111 11.50 -6.35 15.64
C ASP A 111 10.67 -6.47 14.34
N VAL A 112 9.86 -5.44 14.04
CA VAL A 112 9.06 -5.39 12.80
C VAL A 112 9.99 -5.33 11.58
N VAL A 113 10.97 -4.43 11.57
CA VAL A 113 11.93 -4.27 10.46
C VAL A 113 12.76 -5.53 10.27
N ALA A 114 13.28 -6.13 11.34
CA ALA A 114 14.00 -7.39 11.28
C ALA A 114 13.15 -8.49 10.66
N THR A 115 11.88 -8.61 11.07
CA THR A 115 10.96 -9.62 10.53
C THR A 115 10.69 -9.45 9.03
N ILE A 116 10.56 -8.20 8.55
CA ILE A 116 10.38 -7.88 7.13
C ILE A 116 11.62 -8.25 6.31
N VAL A 117 12.80 -7.85 6.79
CA VAL A 117 14.08 -8.11 6.10
C VAL A 117 14.44 -9.59 6.12
N ASP A 118 14.14 -10.30 7.21
CA ASP A 118 14.29 -11.74 7.31
C ASP A 118 13.39 -12.48 6.31
N ALA A 119 12.16 -12.01 6.10
CA ALA A 119 11.27 -12.55 5.07
C ALA A 119 11.88 -12.42 3.67
N ALA A 120 12.38 -11.23 3.33
CA ALA A 120 13.07 -10.99 2.07
C ALA A 120 14.34 -11.85 1.94
N ARG A 121 15.11 -12.01 3.02
CA ARG A 121 16.30 -12.86 3.05
C ARG A 121 15.98 -14.31 2.71
N LYS A 122 14.92 -14.88 3.32
CA LYS A 122 14.47 -16.25 3.06
C LYS A 122 14.01 -16.45 1.61
N VAL A 123 13.30 -15.48 1.04
CA VAL A 123 12.91 -15.50 -0.39
C VAL A 123 14.14 -15.53 -1.30
N ILE A 124 15.19 -14.78 -0.97
CA ILE A 124 16.44 -14.79 -1.75
C ILE A 124 17.17 -16.13 -1.62
N GLU A 125 17.16 -16.73 -0.44
CA GLU A 125 17.82 -18.01 -0.16
C GLU A 125 17.22 -19.18 -0.94
N VAL A 126 15.91 -19.15 -1.23
CA VAL A 126 15.25 -20.17 -2.06
C VAL A 126 15.37 -19.92 -3.57
N GLY A 127 16.02 -18.82 -3.98
CA GLY A 127 16.33 -18.54 -5.38
C GLY A 127 15.72 -17.26 -5.95
N GLY A 128 14.95 -16.51 -5.16
CA GLY A 128 14.46 -15.20 -5.58
C GLY A 128 15.61 -14.21 -5.84
N LYS A 129 15.54 -13.46 -6.94
CA LYS A 129 16.60 -12.51 -7.33
C LYS A 129 16.15 -11.06 -7.41
N ARG A 130 14.85 -10.79 -7.39
CA ARG A 130 14.29 -9.44 -7.54
C ARG A 130 13.27 -9.22 -6.43
N VAL A 131 13.62 -8.39 -5.45
CA VAL A 131 12.79 -8.17 -4.27
C VAL A 131 12.53 -6.67 -4.11
N VAL A 132 11.26 -6.30 -3.97
CA VAL A 132 10.84 -4.94 -3.60
C VAL A 132 10.26 -4.99 -2.19
N ILE A 133 10.77 -4.12 -1.32
CA ILE A 133 10.35 -3.99 0.07
C ILE A 133 9.82 -2.56 0.26
N PRO A 134 8.50 -2.36 0.20
CA PRO A 134 7.91 -1.04 0.39
C PRO A 134 7.94 -0.60 1.86
N GLY A 135 8.13 0.70 2.07
CA GLY A 135 7.91 1.34 3.38
C GLY A 135 6.44 1.70 3.62
N ASN A 136 6.17 2.33 4.75
CA ASN A 136 4.84 2.81 5.14
C ASN A 136 4.49 4.15 4.49
N PHE A 137 3.18 4.37 4.32
CA PHE A 137 2.61 5.65 3.90
C PHE A 137 2.82 6.77 4.95
N PRO A 138 2.65 8.06 4.60
CA PRO A 138 2.42 9.11 5.59
C PRO A 138 1.07 8.91 6.28
N ILE A 139 1.01 8.01 7.27
CA ILE A 139 -0.24 7.55 7.89
C ILE A 139 -1.03 8.69 8.56
N GLY A 140 -0.37 9.78 8.98
CA GLY A 140 -1.02 10.98 9.50
C GLY A 140 -1.89 11.73 8.48
N CYS A 141 -1.80 11.37 7.19
CA CYS A 141 -2.64 11.88 6.12
C CYS A 141 -3.95 11.10 5.94
N LEU A 142 -4.08 9.89 6.51
CA LEU A 142 -5.24 9.03 6.26
C LEU A 142 -6.47 9.50 7.06
N PRO A 143 -7.69 9.45 6.49
CA PRO A 143 -8.92 9.84 7.18
C PRO A 143 -9.14 9.14 8.53
N ILE A 144 -8.79 7.86 8.65
CA ILE A 144 -8.91 7.09 9.90
C ILE A 144 -8.14 7.76 11.05
N TYR A 145 -6.87 8.11 10.82
CA TYR A 145 -6.00 8.75 11.80
C TYR A 145 -6.43 10.18 12.07
N LYS A 146 -6.79 10.91 11.02
CA LYS A 146 -7.25 12.29 11.15
C LYS A 146 -8.56 12.38 11.92
N THR A 147 -9.45 11.39 11.80
CA THR A 147 -10.69 11.32 12.57
C THR A 147 -10.42 11.01 14.04
N ALA A 148 -9.56 10.03 14.32
CA ALA A 148 -9.30 9.59 15.69
C ALA A 148 -8.44 10.58 16.49
N PHE A 149 -7.51 11.26 15.85
CA PHE A 149 -6.50 12.11 16.50
C PHE A 149 -6.63 13.59 16.09
N GLN A 150 -7.81 14.02 15.64
CA GLN A 150 -8.04 15.44 15.35
C GLN A 150 -7.88 16.31 16.60
N THR A 151 -7.33 17.51 16.41
CA THR A 151 -7.13 18.49 17.47
C THR A 151 -7.32 19.91 16.92
N ASN A 152 -7.65 20.85 17.81
CA ASN A 152 -7.73 22.27 17.47
C ASN A 152 -6.36 22.95 17.39
N ASN A 153 -5.28 22.24 17.78
CA ASN A 153 -3.92 22.75 17.65
C ASN A 153 -3.47 22.71 16.18
N SER A 154 -3.51 23.84 15.49
CA SER A 154 -3.05 23.97 14.10
C SER A 154 -1.57 23.57 13.93
N ALA A 155 -0.73 23.75 14.95
CA ALA A 155 0.66 23.35 14.93
C ALA A 155 0.86 21.83 14.99
N ALA A 156 -0.19 21.02 15.20
CA ALA A 156 -0.11 19.55 15.10
C ALA A 156 -0.11 19.06 13.63
N TYR A 157 -0.51 19.92 12.69
CA TYR A 157 -0.64 19.58 11.28
C TYR A 157 0.49 20.14 10.43
N ASP A 158 0.78 19.50 9.31
CA ASP A 158 1.66 20.01 8.26
C ASP A 158 0.88 20.81 7.19
N ASN A 159 1.59 21.29 6.17
CA ASN A 159 1.01 22.05 5.06
C ASN A 159 -0.02 21.24 4.24
N ASN A 160 0.05 19.91 4.29
CA ASN A 160 -0.92 19.01 3.66
C ASN A 160 -2.09 18.65 4.59
N GLN A 161 -2.20 19.28 5.76
CA GLN A 161 -3.21 18.98 6.77
C GLN A 161 -3.10 17.53 7.28
N CYS A 162 -1.89 16.97 7.29
CA CYS A 162 -1.60 15.67 7.89
C CYS A 162 -1.05 15.84 9.31
N LEU A 163 -1.33 14.88 10.19
CA LEU A 163 -0.83 14.87 11.56
C LEU A 163 0.68 14.59 11.59
N LYS A 164 1.48 15.57 12.06
CA LYS A 164 2.95 15.49 12.00
C LYS A 164 3.51 14.32 12.79
N HIS A 165 3.08 14.15 14.04
CA HIS A 165 3.63 13.11 14.93
C HIS A 165 3.49 11.68 14.35
N LEU A 166 2.38 11.40 13.65
CA LEU A 166 2.17 10.12 12.97
C LEU A 166 3.02 9.97 11.71
N ASN A 167 3.17 11.05 10.92
CA ASN A 167 4.06 11.06 9.77
C ASN A 167 5.54 10.93 10.18
N ASP A 168 5.94 11.54 11.30
CA ASP A 168 7.30 11.44 11.83
C ASP A 168 7.59 10.02 12.34
N PHE A 169 6.60 9.34 12.93
CA PHE A 169 6.72 7.92 13.25
C PHE A 169 6.87 7.05 11.98
N ALA A 170 6.06 7.29 10.94
CA ALA A 170 6.19 6.55 9.68
C ALA A 170 7.55 6.77 9.00
N LYS A 171 8.08 8.00 9.03
CA LYS A 171 9.44 8.30 8.55
C LYS A 171 10.50 7.53 9.34
N TYR A 172 10.39 7.49 10.67
CA TYR A 172 11.32 6.74 11.52
C TYR A 172 11.35 5.25 11.15
N HIS A 173 10.19 4.59 11.03
CA HIS A 173 10.13 3.21 10.54
C HIS A 173 10.80 3.07 9.16
N ASN A 174 10.49 3.98 8.23
CA ASN A 174 11.04 3.92 6.87
C ASN A 174 12.56 4.14 6.84
N GLU A 175 13.11 4.94 7.75
CA GLU A 175 14.55 5.14 7.93
C GLU A 175 15.23 3.85 8.41
N GLU A 176 14.73 3.24 9.48
CA GLU A 176 15.24 1.95 9.98
C GLU A 176 15.16 0.84 8.91
N LEU A 177 14.04 0.80 8.16
CA LEU A 177 13.87 -0.16 7.08
C LEU A 177 14.87 0.06 5.94
N LYS A 178 15.15 1.32 5.57
CA LYS A 178 16.15 1.63 4.53
C LYS A 178 17.55 1.18 4.94
N GLU A 179 17.94 1.39 6.19
CA GLU A 179 19.24 0.92 6.70
C GLU A 179 19.31 -0.61 6.71
N ALA A 180 18.27 -1.30 7.17
CA ALA A 180 18.23 -2.76 7.17
C ALA A 180 18.25 -3.34 5.73
N ILE A 181 17.59 -2.68 4.77
CA ILE A 181 17.68 -3.02 3.34
C ILE A 181 19.10 -2.80 2.81
N HIS A 182 19.78 -1.72 3.22
CA HIS A 182 21.17 -1.46 2.84
C HIS A 182 22.08 -2.60 3.30
N THR A 183 21.94 -3.06 4.54
CA THR A 183 22.66 -4.23 5.06
C THR A 183 22.33 -5.51 4.26
N LEU A 184 21.05 -5.79 4.01
CA LEU A 184 20.65 -6.98 3.25
C LEU A 184 21.24 -7.00 1.82
N LYS A 185 21.38 -5.84 1.17
CA LYS A 185 22.05 -5.71 -0.14
C LYS A 185 23.51 -6.14 -0.09
N GLN A 186 24.22 -5.80 0.98
CA GLN A 186 25.61 -6.21 1.19
C GLN A 186 25.71 -7.72 1.45
N GLU A 187 24.77 -8.27 2.23
CA GLU A 187 24.70 -9.71 2.52
C GLU A 187 24.34 -10.56 1.29
N LYS A 188 23.53 -10.02 0.38
CA LYS A 188 23.00 -10.71 -0.80
C LYS A 188 23.35 -9.98 -2.10
N PRO A 189 24.65 -9.85 -2.47
CA PRO A 189 25.09 -9.05 -3.63
C PRO A 189 24.58 -9.60 -4.97
N ASN A 190 24.16 -10.87 -5.00
CA ASN A 190 23.64 -11.53 -6.19
C ASN A 190 22.12 -11.33 -6.38
N ALA A 191 21.46 -10.48 -5.58
CA ALA A 191 20.05 -10.15 -5.69
C ALA A 191 19.85 -8.64 -5.89
N VAL A 192 18.85 -8.28 -6.69
CA VAL A 192 18.37 -6.91 -6.84
C VAL A 192 17.31 -6.66 -5.78
N ILE A 193 17.65 -5.82 -4.81
CA ILE A 193 16.76 -5.45 -3.70
C ILE A 193 16.44 -3.97 -3.83
N VAL A 194 15.16 -3.61 -3.82
CA VAL A 194 14.72 -2.23 -4.00
C VAL A 194 13.80 -1.81 -2.86
N TYR A 195 14.03 -0.62 -2.32
CA TYR A 195 13.11 0.03 -1.39
C TYR A 195 11.95 0.66 -2.18
N GLY A 196 10.71 0.28 -1.86
CA GLY A 196 9.52 0.89 -2.43
C GLY A 196 9.14 2.14 -1.65
N ASP A 197 9.41 3.32 -2.21
CA ASP A 197 9.18 4.60 -1.52
C ASP A 197 7.70 5.03 -1.55
N TYR A 198 6.87 4.30 -0.82
CA TYR A 198 5.44 4.53 -0.70
C TYR A 198 5.14 5.89 -0.05
N TYR A 199 6.02 6.34 0.85
CA TYR A 199 5.88 7.65 1.48
C TYR A 199 5.92 8.77 0.44
N ASN A 200 6.96 8.83 -0.38
CA ASN A 200 7.09 9.88 -1.39
C ASN A 200 6.13 9.68 -2.57
N ALA A 201 5.76 8.44 -2.90
CA ALA A 201 4.69 8.17 -3.86
C ALA A 201 3.35 8.77 -3.39
N TYR A 202 3.02 8.68 -2.10
CA TYR A 202 1.82 9.31 -1.54
C TYR A 202 1.94 10.85 -1.53
N GLN A 203 3.12 11.39 -1.19
CA GLN A 203 3.37 12.84 -1.29
C GLN A 203 3.23 13.36 -2.72
N PHE A 204 3.60 12.55 -3.72
CA PHE A 204 3.32 12.85 -5.12
C PHE A 204 1.82 12.84 -5.42
N LEU A 205 1.07 11.84 -4.94
CA LEU A 205 -0.39 11.79 -5.06
C LEU A 205 -1.06 13.03 -4.45
N LEU A 206 -0.65 13.51 -3.28
CA LEU A 206 -1.16 14.74 -2.67
C LEU A 206 -0.97 15.97 -3.57
N ARG A 207 0.18 16.09 -4.24
CA ARG A 207 0.46 17.18 -5.17
C ARG A 207 -0.39 17.09 -6.43
N VAL A 208 -0.57 15.88 -6.97
CA VAL A 208 -1.45 15.63 -8.13
C VAL A 208 -2.89 15.96 -7.77
N ALA A 209 -3.38 15.48 -6.63
CA ALA A 209 -4.72 15.75 -6.12
C ALA A 209 -4.99 17.25 -5.96
N THR A 210 -4.03 17.99 -5.41
CA THR A 210 -4.12 19.45 -5.28
C THR A 210 -4.22 20.13 -6.66
N SER A 211 -3.38 19.71 -7.61
CA SER A 211 -3.33 20.31 -8.95
C SER A 211 -4.56 19.99 -9.80
N HIS A 212 -5.19 18.84 -9.58
CA HIS A 212 -6.32 18.34 -10.38
C HIS A 212 -7.65 18.32 -9.62
N ARG A 213 -7.70 18.96 -8.44
CA ARG A 213 -8.88 19.11 -7.60
C ARG A 213 -9.54 17.79 -7.22
N PHE A 214 -8.73 16.81 -6.82
CA PHE A 214 -9.25 15.59 -6.20
C PHE A 214 -9.59 15.89 -4.74
N GLU A 215 -10.61 15.22 -4.22
CA GLU A 215 -10.88 15.16 -2.79
C GLU A 215 -9.76 14.37 -2.10
N ARG A 216 -9.06 15.06 -1.21
CA ARG A 216 -7.82 14.59 -0.56
C ARG A 216 -8.00 14.33 0.94
N GLU A 217 -9.05 14.87 1.53
CA GLU A 217 -9.29 14.86 2.97
C GLU A 217 -10.32 13.81 3.37
N LYS A 218 -11.31 13.57 2.50
CA LYS A 218 -12.45 12.69 2.79
C LYS A 218 -12.34 11.33 2.11
N ALA A 219 -12.88 10.30 2.76
CA ALA A 219 -13.12 9.00 2.13
C ALA A 219 -14.31 9.08 1.15
N CYS A 220 -14.23 8.35 0.04
CA CYS A 220 -15.33 8.22 -0.93
C CYS A 220 -16.47 7.36 -0.38
N CYS A 221 -16.14 6.19 0.18
CA CYS A 221 -17.05 5.27 0.83
C CYS A 221 -16.96 5.46 2.34
N GLY A 222 -17.98 6.03 2.94
CA GLY A 222 -17.92 6.36 4.36
C GLY A 222 -19.12 7.15 4.82
N THR A 223 -19.11 7.51 6.10
CA THR A 223 -20.20 8.27 6.70
C THR A 223 -19.70 9.19 7.80
N GLY A 224 -20.21 10.42 7.80
CA GLY A 224 -20.13 11.34 8.93
C GLY A 224 -18.76 11.98 9.19
N GLY A 225 -18.78 13.00 10.05
CA GLY A 225 -17.58 13.73 10.46
C GLY A 225 -16.91 14.55 9.36
N LYS A 226 -15.79 15.19 9.71
CA LYS A 226 -15.02 16.06 8.81
C LYS A 226 -14.41 15.31 7.62
N TYR A 227 -13.99 14.06 7.84
CA TYR A 227 -13.23 13.25 6.88
C TYR A 227 -14.07 12.14 6.22
N ASN A 228 -15.40 12.21 6.35
CA ASN A 228 -16.34 11.19 5.88
C ASN A 228 -15.98 9.75 6.33
N PHE A 229 -15.59 9.59 7.59
CA PHE A 229 -15.09 8.34 8.13
C PHE A 229 -15.63 8.09 9.54
N ASN A 230 -16.01 6.84 9.81
CA ASN A 230 -16.47 6.40 11.11
C ASN A 230 -15.99 4.98 11.42
N MET A 231 -15.21 4.83 12.49
CA MET A 231 -14.60 3.56 12.90
C MET A 231 -15.63 2.45 13.21
N THR A 232 -16.85 2.81 13.62
CA THR A 232 -17.91 1.82 13.95
C THR A 232 -18.85 1.54 12.78
N ARG A 233 -18.75 2.31 11.69
CA ARG A 233 -19.58 2.18 10.48
C ARG A 233 -18.70 2.27 9.24
N MET A 234 -17.90 1.21 9.04
CA MET A 234 -16.96 1.09 7.92
C MET A 234 -17.67 0.90 6.58
N CYS A 235 -16.95 1.20 5.49
CA CYS A 235 -17.39 0.94 4.12
C CYS A 235 -17.91 -0.51 3.94
N GLY A 236 -19.01 -0.67 3.22
CA GLY A 236 -19.72 -1.96 3.08
C GLY A 236 -20.72 -2.26 4.20
N GLY A 237 -20.72 -1.47 5.29
CA GLY A 237 -21.75 -1.53 6.32
C GLY A 237 -23.08 -0.94 5.88
N ALA A 238 -24.17 -1.35 6.55
CA ALA A 238 -25.51 -0.86 6.24
C ALA A 238 -25.62 0.68 6.38
N GLY A 239 -26.17 1.32 5.34
CA GLY A 239 -26.37 2.77 5.29
C GLY A 239 -25.08 3.58 5.21
N VAL A 240 -23.98 2.98 4.76
CA VAL A 240 -22.74 3.69 4.41
C VAL A 240 -22.73 3.93 2.91
N GLU A 241 -22.65 5.19 2.51
CA GLU A 241 -22.76 5.60 1.10
C GLU A 241 -21.40 5.62 0.42
N VAL A 242 -21.43 5.52 -0.90
CA VAL A 242 -20.28 5.68 -1.80
C VAL A 242 -20.46 6.98 -2.56
N CYS A 243 -19.39 7.77 -2.66
CA CYS A 243 -19.37 9.01 -3.42
C CYS A 243 -19.72 8.78 -4.91
N SER A 244 -20.23 9.81 -5.59
CA SER A 244 -20.67 9.70 -6.99
C SER A 244 -19.52 9.56 -8.00
N ASP A 245 -18.30 9.95 -7.63
CA ASP A 245 -17.13 9.95 -8.52
C ASP A 245 -15.85 9.50 -7.79
N PRO A 246 -15.63 8.18 -7.64
CA PRO A 246 -14.46 7.64 -6.96
C PRO A 246 -13.11 8.00 -7.62
N GLU A 247 -13.09 8.35 -8.92
CA GLU A 247 -11.86 8.71 -9.63
C GLU A 247 -11.30 10.05 -9.18
N ARG A 248 -12.12 10.90 -8.56
CA ARG A 248 -11.72 12.19 -8.01
C ARG A 248 -11.46 12.16 -6.51
N TYR A 249 -11.32 10.98 -5.91
CA TYR A 249 -10.99 10.82 -4.49
C TYR A 249 -9.64 10.13 -4.33
N MET A 250 -8.86 10.56 -3.34
CA MET A 250 -7.65 9.84 -2.94
C MET A 250 -7.96 8.60 -2.12
N SER A 251 -8.82 8.74 -1.10
CA SER A 251 -9.15 7.66 -0.16
C SER A 251 -10.47 6.98 -0.55
N TRP A 252 -10.45 5.65 -0.58
CA TRP A 252 -11.65 4.84 -0.78
C TRP A 252 -12.48 4.81 0.49
N ASP A 253 -11.97 4.23 1.57
CA ASP A 253 -12.75 3.92 2.79
C ASP A 253 -12.19 4.58 4.06
N GLY A 254 -11.22 5.48 3.91
CA GLY A 254 -10.52 6.14 5.01
C GLY A 254 -9.25 5.44 5.50
N VAL A 255 -8.99 4.22 5.03
CA VAL A 255 -7.76 3.45 5.29
C VAL A 255 -7.01 3.21 3.98
N HIS A 256 -7.73 2.77 2.95
CA HIS A 256 -7.21 2.42 1.64
C HIS A 256 -7.40 3.55 0.63
N LEU A 257 -6.59 3.52 -0.43
CA LEU A 257 -6.72 4.44 -1.55
C LEU A 257 -7.76 3.96 -2.56
N THR A 258 -8.28 4.88 -3.35
CA THR A 258 -9.06 4.53 -4.54
C THR A 258 -8.17 3.88 -5.59
N GLN A 259 -8.79 3.21 -6.57
CA GLN A 259 -8.06 2.67 -7.71
C GLN A 259 -7.23 3.73 -8.44
N GLN A 260 -7.77 4.95 -8.60
CA GLN A 260 -7.04 6.05 -9.21
C GLN A 260 -5.86 6.50 -8.35
N GLY A 261 -6.03 6.57 -7.03
CA GLY A 261 -4.93 6.85 -6.10
C GLY A 261 -3.79 5.83 -6.22
N TYR A 262 -4.11 4.53 -6.18
CA TYR A 262 -3.11 3.48 -6.38
C TYR A 262 -2.47 3.51 -7.77
N LYS A 263 -3.21 3.83 -8.84
CA LYS A 263 -2.67 3.94 -10.20
C LYS A 263 -1.62 5.03 -10.31
N ILE A 264 -1.87 6.21 -9.73
CA ILE A 264 -0.93 7.33 -9.71
C ILE A 264 0.33 6.97 -8.92
N MET A 265 0.17 6.38 -7.73
CA MET A 265 1.31 5.96 -6.91
C MET A 265 2.13 4.87 -7.60
N ALA A 266 1.50 3.87 -8.18
CA ALA A 266 2.17 2.81 -8.91
C ALA A 266 2.96 3.36 -10.11
N ALA A 267 2.37 4.28 -10.88
CA ALA A 267 3.06 4.93 -12.00
C ALA A 267 4.31 5.70 -11.53
N TRP A 268 4.21 6.42 -10.41
CA TRP A 268 5.36 7.09 -9.81
C TRP A 268 6.43 6.10 -9.35
N LEU A 269 6.04 5.02 -8.65
CA LEU A 269 6.96 4.00 -8.16
C LEU A 269 7.69 3.31 -9.32
N LEU A 270 6.97 2.89 -10.36
CA LEU A 270 7.57 2.24 -11.53
C LEU A 270 8.61 3.15 -12.19
N LYS A 271 8.35 4.46 -12.30
CA LYS A 271 9.30 5.42 -12.86
C LYS A 271 10.55 5.63 -11.99
N ASN A 272 10.44 5.50 -10.68
CA ASN A 272 11.55 5.71 -9.76
C ASN A 272 12.31 4.41 -9.42
N ILE A 273 11.70 3.24 -9.67
CA ILE A 273 12.31 1.92 -9.45
C ILE A 273 12.95 1.38 -10.74
N LEU A 274 12.34 1.61 -11.90
CA LEU A 274 12.87 1.11 -13.17
C LEU A 274 13.96 2.06 -13.72
N PRO A 275 15.07 1.51 -14.25
CA PRO A 275 16.09 2.33 -14.89
C PRO A 275 15.49 3.09 -16.08
N THR A 276 15.96 4.33 -16.28
CA THR A 276 15.37 5.40 -17.09
C THR A 276 15.19 5.12 -18.59
N SER A 277 15.57 3.96 -19.12
CA SER A 277 15.58 3.69 -20.56
C SER A 277 14.45 2.84 -21.12
N SER A 278 13.61 2.17 -20.31
CA SER A 278 12.61 1.21 -20.85
C SER A 278 11.14 1.45 -20.47
N ALA A 279 10.84 2.25 -19.44
CA ALA A 279 9.47 2.38 -18.89
C ALA A 279 8.77 3.73 -19.15
N MET A 280 9.44 4.68 -19.81
CA MET A 280 8.92 6.05 -19.96
C MET A 280 7.64 6.12 -20.80
N SER A 281 7.44 5.25 -21.80
CA SER A 281 6.37 5.42 -22.79
C SER A 281 4.95 5.18 -22.25
N GLU A 282 4.79 4.43 -21.15
CA GLU A 282 3.48 4.09 -20.57
C GLU A 282 3.18 4.91 -19.30
N VAL A 283 4.20 5.21 -18.49
CA VAL A 283 4.08 6.16 -17.37
C VAL A 283 3.81 7.57 -17.86
N ASP A 284 4.53 8.02 -18.91
CA ASP A 284 4.27 9.33 -19.50
C ASP A 284 2.91 9.34 -20.23
N ARG A 285 2.39 8.20 -20.71
CA ARG A 285 0.99 8.08 -21.18
C ARG A 285 -0.02 8.18 -20.05
N ILE A 286 0.17 7.57 -18.88
CA ILE A 286 -0.76 7.78 -17.76
C ILE A 286 -0.80 9.27 -17.36
N ILE A 287 0.37 9.93 -17.36
CA ILE A 287 0.49 11.36 -17.07
C ILE A 287 -0.05 12.25 -18.22
N GLN A 288 0.10 11.85 -19.49
CA GLN A 288 -0.33 12.62 -20.67
C GLN A 288 -1.76 12.34 -21.14
N VAL A 289 -2.26 11.10 -21.03
CA VAL A 289 -3.64 10.71 -21.36
C VAL A 289 -4.60 11.43 -20.40
N ASP A 290 -4.21 11.65 -19.15
CA ASP A 290 -4.96 12.50 -18.22
C ASP A 290 -4.90 13.99 -18.60
N ARG A 291 -3.83 14.50 -19.23
CA ARG A 291 -3.84 15.84 -19.84
C ARG A 291 -4.78 15.93 -21.07
N PHE A 292 -4.81 14.90 -21.91
CA PHE A 292 -5.54 14.94 -23.20
C PHE A 292 -7.04 14.66 -23.05
N ASN A 293 -7.45 13.80 -22.11
CA ASN A 293 -8.86 13.54 -21.82
C ASN A 293 -9.52 14.65 -20.96
N MET A 294 -8.75 15.43 -20.19
CA MET A 294 -9.29 16.56 -19.41
C MET A 294 -9.45 17.87 -20.21
N LEU A 295 -8.76 18.05 -21.33
CA LEU A 295 -8.96 19.21 -22.22
C LEU A 295 -10.29 19.14 -23.01
N LYS A 296 -10.91 17.96 -23.13
CA LYS A 296 -12.23 17.80 -23.77
C LYS A 296 -13.41 18.15 -22.85
N GLY A 297 -13.17 18.46 -21.57
CA GLY A 297 -14.20 18.88 -20.61
C GLY A 297 -14.52 20.39 -20.61
N LEU A 298 -13.92 21.18 -21.51
CA LEU A 298 -14.11 22.64 -21.57
C LEU A 298 -14.59 23.08 -22.96
N ARG A 299 -15.88 22.89 -23.24
CA ARG A 299 -16.70 23.85 -24.00
C ARG A 299 -18.14 23.85 -23.48
N PRO A 300 -18.71 25.01 -23.11
CA PRO A 300 -20.15 25.15 -22.99
C PRO A 300 -20.72 25.25 -24.41
N VAL A 301 -21.50 24.26 -24.84
CA VAL A 301 -22.41 24.45 -25.97
C VAL A 301 -23.77 24.77 -25.37
N LEU A 302 -24.00 26.06 -25.19
CA LEU A 302 -25.33 26.65 -25.32
C LEU A 302 -25.83 26.31 -26.73
N GLY A 303 -26.90 25.54 -26.81
CA GLY A 303 -27.51 25.16 -28.07
C GLY A 303 -28.81 24.42 -27.83
N LEU A 304 -29.91 25.16 -27.87
CA LEU A 304 -31.29 24.68 -27.86
C LEU A 304 -31.49 23.47 -28.77
N GLN A 305 -32.17 22.43 -28.30
CA GLN A 305 -33.26 21.82 -29.07
C GLN A 305 -34.28 21.10 -28.19
N LYS A 306 -35.53 21.53 -28.39
CA LYS A 306 -36.81 20.96 -27.99
C LYS A 306 -37.06 19.61 -28.69
N ALA A 307 -38.07 18.89 -28.17
CA ALA A 307 -38.89 17.83 -28.80
C ALA A 307 -38.21 16.44 -28.92
N GLU A 308 -38.85 15.29 -28.71
CA GLU A 308 -40.24 14.83 -28.50
C GLU A 308 -40.15 13.41 -27.86
N ARG A 309 -40.95 13.10 -26.83
CA ARG A 309 -41.96 12.02 -26.82
C ARG A 309 -41.74 10.88 -27.85
N GLU A 310 -41.41 9.69 -27.36
CA GLU A 310 -42.29 8.51 -27.20
C GLU A 310 -41.61 7.48 -26.30
#